data_AF-E1KRC8-F1
#
_entry.id   AF-E1KRC8-F1
#
_cell.length_a   1.000
_cell.length_b   1.000
_cell.length_c   1.000
_cell.angle_alpha   90.00
_cell.angle_beta   90.00
_cell.angle_gamma   90.00
#
_symmetry.space_group_name_H-M   'P 1'
#
loop_
_entity.id
_entity.type
_entity.pdbx_description
1 polymer ?
#
loop_
_entity_poly.entity_id
_entity_poly.type
_entity_poly.pdbx_seq_one_letter_code
_entity_poly.pdbx_strand_id
1 'polypeptide(L)'
;MNFSYLNRGESNKSTKDFMRKKVIYILALFLIVPTLFGLLAFTEKGKETDWSKKHIAILGDSNTWLGGDECDKPKGWNKWFKETLKPASCKSYARSGATWTNTLNTIRNISDYSERLSDNNVIYNQIERLHNAVETGTQSVPDIVIIAAGTNDAWFQAKRPQAFAETSKEVFAISETDLLQRKPSEVLSVAASVRYSCLLVKNISQSRSLSC
;
A
#
# COMPACT_ATOMS: atom_id res chain seq x y z
N MET A 1 52.60 66.52 5.42
CA MET A 1 51.25 66.29 5.99
C MET A 1 50.41 65.58 4.95
N ASN A 2 50.00 64.33 5.20
CA ASN A 2 49.26 63.49 4.25
C ASN A 2 47.80 63.36 4.72
N PHE A 3 46.86 63.91 3.94
CA PHE A 3 45.41 64.00 4.22
C PHE A 3 44.64 62.75 3.73
N SER A 4 45.11 61.54 4.05
CA SER A 4 44.53 60.30 3.50
C SER A 4 43.72 59.44 4.48
N TYR A 5 43.53 59.88 5.73
CA TYR A 5 42.90 59.04 6.77
C TYR A 5 41.43 59.33 7.11
N LEU A 6 40.80 60.39 6.56
CA LEU A 6 39.45 60.78 7.00
C LEU A 6 38.28 60.23 6.16
N ASN A 7 38.50 59.74 4.94
CA ASN A 7 37.39 59.30 4.06
C ASN A 7 37.05 57.80 4.10
N ARG A 8 37.75 56.98 4.91
CA ARG A 8 37.52 55.52 4.95
C ARG A 8 36.44 55.08 5.94
N GLY A 9 36.06 55.95 6.88
CA GLY A 9 35.12 55.65 7.97
C GLY A 9 33.64 55.74 7.58
N GLU A 10 33.25 56.72 6.76
CA GLU A 10 31.83 56.98 6.44
C GLU A 10 31.28 56.02 5.37
N SER A 11 32.07 55.71 4.34
CA SER A 11 31.72 54.73 3.29
C SER A 11 31.38 53.34 3.89
N ASN A 12 32.16 52.91 4.89
CA ASN A 12 31.98 51.60 5.51
C ASN A 12 30.73 51.49 6.40
N LYS A 13 30.23 52.61 6.94
CA LYS A 13 29.03 52.63 7.79
C LYS A 13 27.75 52.57 6.95
N SER A 14 27.69 53.37 5.88
CA SER A 14 26.58 53.37 4.92
C SER A 14 26.40 52.01 4.22
N THR A 15 27.51 51.36 3.84
CA THR A 15 27.49 50.05 3.17
C THR A 15 27.02 48.93 4.11
N LYS A 16 27.42 48.99 5.39
CA LYS A 16 26.95 48.03 6.42
C LYS A 16 25.47 48.17 6.71
N ASP A 17 24.95 49.40 6.81
CA ASP A 17 23.52 49.63 7.04
C ASP A 17 22.66 49.23 5.84
N PHE A 18 23.13 49.45 4.62
CA PHE A 18 22.46 48.99 3.39
C PHE A 18 22.40 47.46 3.31
N MET A 19 23.52 46.78 3.62
CA MET A 19 23.58 45.32 3.66
C MET A 19 22.70 44.75 4.78
N ARG A 20 22.67 45.38 5.96
CA ARG A 20 21.85 44.95 7.10
C ARG A 20 20.35 45.06 6.80
N LYS A 21 19.91 46.13 6.14
CA LYS A 21 18.51 46.27 5.69
C LYS A 21 18.13 45.21 4.66
N LYS A 22 18.98 44.93 3.66
CA LYS A 22 18.72 43.87 2.66
C LYS A 22 18.65 42.48 3.27
N VAL A 23 19.53 42.16 4.22
CA VAL A 23 19.51 40.88 4.94
C VAL A 23 18.22 40.74 5.77
N ILE A 24 17.76 41.80 6.42
CA ILE A 24 16.48 41.78 7.15
C ILE A 24 15.29 41.57 6.20
N TYR A 25 15.25 42.23 5.05
CA TYR A 25 14.18 42.01 4.07
C TYR A 25 14.18 40.60 3.48
N ILE A 26 15.35 40.02 3.20
CA ILE A 26 15.49 38.64 2.72
C ILE A 26 15.04 37.65 3.81
N LEU A 27 15.46 37.84 5.06
CA LEU A 27 15.04 37.00 6.18
C LEU A 27 13.54 37.11 6.46
N ALA A 28 12.95 38.30 6.36
CA ALA A 28 11.50 38.50 6.47
C ALA A 28 10.75 37.79 5.33
N LEU A 29 11.26 37.82 4.10
CA LEU A 29 10.69 37.06 2.97
C LEU A 29 10.74 35.55 3.21
N PHE A 30 11.85 35.05 3.78
CA PHE A 30 12.02 33.64 4.17
C PHE A 30 11.10 33.18 5.30
N LEU A 31 10.54 34.09 6.11
CA LEU A 31 9.60 33.74 7.19
C LEU A 31 8.13 33.88 6.77
N ILE A 32 7.82 34.79 5.83
CA ILE A 32 6.44 35.06 5.39
C ILE A 32 6.00 34.10 4.27
N VAL A 33 6.92 33.69 3.38
CA VAL A 33 6.58 32.81 2.25
C VAL A 33 6.25 31.36 2.69
N PRO A 34 6.96 30.74 3.64
CA PRO A 34 6.61 29.39 4.10
C PRO A 34 5.33 29.35 4.94
N THR A 35 5.00 30.44 5.65
CA THR A 35 3.77 30.52 6.46
C THR A 35 2.53 30.66 5.57
N LEU A 36 2.62 31.38 4.44
CA LEU A 36 1.55 31.46 3.44
C LEU A 36 1.35 30.12 2.69
N PHE A 37 2.44 29.44 2.33
CA PHE A 37 2.37 28.11 1.69
C PHE A 37 1.88 27.02 2.65
N GLY A 38 2.26 27.09 3.93
CA GLY A 38 1.73 26.20 4.97
C GLY A 38 0.21 26.36 5.12
N LEU A 39 -0.31 27.59 5.14
CA LEU A 39 -1.76 27.83 5.24
C LEU A 39 -2.54 27.28 4.04
N LEU A 40 -2.02 27.45 2.82
CA LEU A 40 -2.64 26.91 1.60
C LEU A 40 -2.61 25.37 1.57
N ALA A 41 -1.51 24.75 2.03
CA ALA A 41 -1.38 23.30 2.14
C ALA A 41 -2.30 22.68 3.21
N PHE A 42 -2.66 23.43 4.27
CA PHE A 42 -3.63 23.00 5.27
C PHE A 42 -5.10 23.17 4.84
N THR A 43 -5.37 23.92 3.77
CA THR A 43 -6.74 24.15 3.26
C THR A 43 -7.19 23.21 2.15
N GLU A 44 -6.30 22.41 1.56
CA GLU A 44 -6.73 21.21 0.82
C GLU A 44 -7.14 20.13 1.82
N LYS A 45 -8.28 20.34 2.49
CA LYS A 45 -9.07 19.24 3.02
C LYS A 45 -9.45 18.40 1.80
N GLY A 46 -8.65 17.37 1.53
CA GLY A 46 -8.99 16.34 0.55
C GLY A 46 -10.43 15.92 0.79
N LYS A 47 -11.21 15.82 -0.29
CA LYS A 47 -12.62 15.45 -0.24
C LYS A 47 -12.76 14.21 0.65
N GLU A 48 -13.42 14.36 1.80
CA GLU A 48 -13.55 13.27 2.77
C GLU A 48 -14.17 12.07 2.05
N THR A 49 -13.49 10.93 2.10
CA THR A 49 -13.98 9.72 1.44
C THR A 49 -15.24 9.28 2.17
N ASP A 50 -16.37 9.22 1.46
CA ASP A 50 -17.61 8.66 1.98
C ASP A 50 -17.48 7.13 2.07
N TRP A 51 -16.94 6.66 3.20
CA TRP A 51 -16.70 5.25 3.47
C TRP A 51 -17.99 4.43 3.46
N SER A 52 -19.13 5.02 3.82
CA SER A 52 -20.43 4.33 3.88
C SER A 52 -20.90 3.75 2.54
N LYS A 53 -20.25 4.15 1.43
CA LYS A 53 -20.47 3.65 0.07
C LYS A 53 -19.37 2.71 -0.44
N LYS A 54 -18.38 2.38 0.40
CA LYS A 54 -17.20 1.61 0.01
C LYS A 54 -17.32 0.14 0.43
N HIS A 55 -17.06 -0.75 -0.51
CA HIS A 55 -16.95 -2.19 -0.27
C HIS A 55 -15.48 -2.57 -0.12
N ILE A 56 -15.12 -3.23 0.99
CA ILE A 56 -13.74 -3.55 1.33
C ILE A 56 -13.54 -5.07 1.37
N ALA A 57 -12.49 -5.55 0.71
CA ALA A 57 -11.97 -6.91 0.88
C ALA A 57 -10.58 -6.86 1.53
N ILE A 58 -10.32 -7.73 2.51
CA ILE A 58 -9.04 -7.79 3.21
C ILE A 58 -8.44 -9.20 3.08
N LEU A 59 -7.23 -9.27 2.55
CA LEU A 59 -6.44 -10.48 2.36
C LEU A 59 -5.23 -10.42 3.31
N GLY A 60 -4.74 -11.57 3.77
CA GLY A 60 -3.57 -11.55 4.65
C GLY A 60 -3.27 -12.82 5.42
N ASP A 61 -2.39 -12.66 6.41
CA ASP A 61 -1.93 -13.71 7.32
C ASP A 61 -2.60 -13.66 8.71
N SER A 62 -1.96 -14.24 9.72
CA SER A 62 -2.43 -14.30 11.11
C SER A 62 -2.74 -12.92 11.68
N ASN A 63 -1.97 -11.88 11.34
CA ASN A 63 -2.15 -10.54 11.91
C ASN A 63 -3.51 -9.94 11.51
N THR A 64 -4.03 -10.35 10.36
CA THR A 64 -5.33 -9.92 9.83
C THR A 64 -6.44 -10.92 10.17
N TRP A 65 -6.14 -12.23 10.12
CA TRP A 65 -7.09 -13.30 10.43
C TRP A 65 -7.68 -13.21 11.84
N LEU A 66 -6.95 -12.62 12.81
CA LEU A 66 -7.41 -12.41 14.18
C LEU A 66 -8.73 -11.64 14.31
N GLY A 67 -9.10 -10.81 13.33
CA GLY A 67 -10.39 -10.09 13.33
C GLY A 67 -11.55 -10.90 12.76
N GLY A 68 -11.31 -12.11 12.26
CA GLY A 68 -12.32 -12.96 11.65
C GLY A 68 -12.79 -12.48 10.26
N ASP A 69 -13.53 -13.35 9.59
CA ASP A 69 -14.01 -13.12 8.23
C ASP A 69 -14.97 -11.92 8.12
N GLU A 70 -15.70 -11.61 9.20
CA GLU A 70 -16.60 -10.45 9.29
C GLU A 70 -15.95 -9.19 9.88
N CYS A 71 -14.65 -9.24 10.19
CA CYS A 71 -13.92 -8.14 10.82
C CYS A 71 -14.59 -7.66 12.12
N ASP A 72 -15.02 -8.58 12.99
CA ASP A 72 -15.77 -8.30 14.22
C ASP A 72 -15.09 -8.86 15.48
N LYS A 73 -14.08 -9.72 15.33
CA LYS A 73 -13.38 -10.33 16.47
C LYS A 73 -12.44 -9.31 17.14
N PRO A 74 -12.41 -9.24 18.48
CA PRO A 74 -11.76 -8.16 19.23
C PRO A 74 -10.22 -8.15 19.17
N LYS A 75 -9.59 -9.09 18.45
CA LYS A 75 -8.14 -9.28 18.45
C LYS A 75 -7.46 -8.75 17.18
N GLY A 76 -8.21 -8.49 16.10
CA GLY A 76 -7.64 -8.09 14.81
C GLY A 76 -7.79 -6.60 14.54
N TRP A 77 -6.79 -6.02 13.89
CA TRP A 77 -6.80 -4.60 13.51
C TRP A 77 -7.97 -4.23 12.58
N ASN A 78 -8.38 -5.18 11.75
CA ASN A 78 -9.48 -5.07 10.80
C ASN A 78 -10.84 -4.85 11.49
N LYS A 79 -11.01 -5.23 12.76
CA LYS A 79 -12.18 -4.84 13.56
C LYS A 79 -12.24 -3.35 13.78
N TRP A 80 -11.17 -2.77 14.34
CA TRP A 80 -11.14 -1.33 14.60
C TRP A 80 -11.19 -0.52 13.31
N PHE A 81 -10.59 -1.04 12.23
CA PHE A 81 -10.74 -0.47 10.89
C PHE A 81 -12.22 -0.38 10.46
N LYS A 82 -12.97 -1.48 10.56
CA LYS A 82 -14.41 -1.53 10.21
C LYS A 82 -15.23 -0.61 11.11
N GLU A 83 -15.00 -0.63 12.42
CA GLU A 83 -15.75 0.20 13.38
C GLU A 83 -15.47 1.71 13.22
N THR A 84 -14.23 2.07 12.87
CA THR A 84 -13.82 3.47 12.71
C THR A 84 -14.35 4.06 11.41
N LEU A 85 -14.16 3.35 10.29
CA LEU A 85 -14.50 3.88 8.96
C LEU A 85 -15.95 3.60 8.56
N LYS A 86 -16.58 2.56 9.14
CA LYS A 86 -17.96 2.13 8.84
C LYS A 86 -18.23 1.99 7.34
N PRO A 87 -17.44 1.17 6.62
CA PRO A 87 -17.66 0.95 5.19
C PRO A 87 -19.01 0.28 4.92
N ALA A 88 -19.52 0.38 3.69
CA ALA A 88 -20.74 -0.31 3.24
C ALA A 88 -20.66 -1.81 3.52
N SER A 89 -19.49 -2.41 3.27
CA SER A 89 -19.17 -3.78 3.65
C SER A 89 -17.67 -3.94 3.89
N CYS A 90 -17.30 -4.89 4.74
CA CYS A 90 -15.91 -5.25 4.99
C CYS A 90 -15.82 -6.75 5.26
N LYS A 91 -15.15 -7.48 4.37
CA LYS A 91 -14.97 -8.92 4.45
C LYS A 91 -13.48 -9.27 4.46
N SER A 92 -13.07 -10.17 5.33
CA SER A 92 -11.72 -10.72 5.34
C SER A 92 -11.69 -12.15 4.81
N TYR A 93 -10.68 -12.43 3.99
CA TYR A 93 -10.30 -13.76 3.51
C TYR A 93 -8.95 -14.21 4.09
N ALA A 94 -8.39 -13.41 5.02
CA ALA A 94 -7.10 -13.66 5.64
C ALA A 94 -7.08 -15.00 6.38
N ARG A 95 -5.95 -15.67 6.37
CA ARG A 95 -5.78 -16.98 7.02
C ARG A 95 -4.44 -17.01 7.74
N SER A 96 -4.44 -17.48 8.98
CA SER A 96 -3.19 -17.69 9.73
C SER A 96 -2.24 -18.61 8.96
N GLY A 97 -0.94 -18.31 8.99
CA GLY A 97 0.08 -19.05 8.26
C GLY A 97 0.11 -18.83 6.74
N ALA A 98 -0.72 -17.93 6.18
CA ALA A 98 -0.72 -17.66 4.75
C ALA A 98 0.58 -17.00 4.28
N THR A 99 1.09 -17.43 3.12
CA THR A 99 2.25 -16.84 2.43
C THR A 99 1.84 -16.11 1.17
N TRP A 100 2.67 -15.17 0.71
CA TRP A 100 2.59 -14.67 -0.67
C TRP A 100 2.98 -15.76 -1.65
N THR A 101 4.10 -16.42 -1.37
CA THR A 101 4.73 -17.41 -2.24
C THR A 101 3.86 -18.63 -2.41
N ASN A 102 3.64 -19.00 -3.67
CA ASN A 102 3.10 -20.30 -4.00
C ASN A 102 4.20 -21.36 -3.87
N THR A 103 3.79 -22.61 -4.02
CA THR A 103 4.64 -23.79 -4.04
C THR A 103 4.42 -24.53 -5.36
N LEU A 104 5.31 -25.46 -5.68
CA LEU A 104 5.15 -26.35 -6.84
C LEU A 104 3.84 -27.15 -6.80
N ASN A 105 3.25 -27.32 -5.62
CA ASN A 105 2.00 -28.06 -5.40
C ASN A 105 0.77 -27.14 -5.24
N THR A 106 0.94 -25.82 -5.32
CA THR A 106 -0.18 -24.90 -5.16
C THR A 106 -1.15 -25.09 -6.32
N ILE A 107 -2.40 -25.33 -5.97
CA ILE A 107 -3.52 -25.41 -6.91
C ILE A 107 -4.58 -24.37 -6.57
N ARG A 108 -5.39 -24.02 -7.56
CA ARG A 108 -6.58 -23.18 -7.36
C ARG A 108 -7.51 -23.84 -6.35
N ASN A 109 -7.84 -23.11 -5.28
CA ASN A 109 -8.64 -23.66 -4.20
C ASN A 109 -9.56 -22.62 -3.52
N ILE A 110 -10.85 -22.73 -3.83
CA ILE A 110 -11.89 -21.82 -3.34
C ILE A 110 -12.61 -22.32 -2.08
N SER A 111 -12.41 -23.58 -1.67
CA SER A 111 -13.15 -24.22 -0.57
C SER A 111 -12.31 -24.49 0.67
N ASP A 112 -11.03 -24.83 0.50
CA ASP A 112 -10.23 -25.35 1.60
C ASP A 112 -9.89 -24.28 2.62
N TYR A 113 -9.95 -24.68 3.88
CA TYR A 113 -9.66 -23.82 5.01
C TYR A 113 -8.45 -24.37 5.78
N SER A 114 -7.45 -23.51 6.01
CA SER A 114 -6.28 -23.80 6.84
C SER A 114 -5.87 -22.55 7.59
N GLU A 115 -5.51 -22.70 8.86
CA GLU A 115 -4.95 -21.65 9.72
C GLU A 115 -3.45 -21.87 10.00
N ARG A 116 -2.84 -22.76 9.23
CA ARG A 116 -1.42 -23.11 9.27
C ARG A 116 -0.82 -23.08 7.88
N LEU A 117 0.51 -22.99 7.82
CA LEU A 117 1.26 -23.09 6.58
C LEU A 117 0.86 -24.37 5.81
N SER A 118 0.52 -24.21 4.54
CA SER A 118 0.27 -25.33 3.61
C SER A 118 0.49 -24.84 2.17
N ASP A 119 0.45 -25.77 1.21
CA ASP A 119 0.67 -25.45 -0.21
C ASP A 119 -0.46 -24.58 -0.79
N ASN A 120 -1.67 -24.70 -0.24
CA ASN A 120 -2.84 -23.95 -0.71
C ASN A 120 -3.24 -22.78 0.21
N ASN A 121 -2.58 -22.62 1.37
CA ASN A 121 -2.80 -21.47 2.25
C ASN A 121 -1.90 -20.30 1.82
N VAL A 122 -2.28 -19.68 0.71
CA VAL A 122 -1.51 -18.62 0.04
C VAL A 122 -2.44 -17.48 -0.38
N ILE A 123 -1.90 -16.27 -0.55
CA ILE A 123 -2.68 -15.09 -0.97
C ILE A 123 -3.40 -15.34 -2.30
N TYR A 124 -2.77 -16.06 -3.24
CA TYR A 124 -3.41 -16.47 -4.49
C TYR A 124 -4.79 -17.11 -4.27
N ASN A 125 -4.90 -18.11 -3.38
CA ASN A 125 -6.18 -18.78 -3.13
C ASN A 125 -7.17 -17.91 -2.34
N GLN A 126 -6.71 -16.92 -1.58
CA GLN A 126 -7.61 -15.93 -0.99
C GLN A 126 -8.22 -15.01 -2.07
N ILE A 127 -7.46 -14.66 -3.10
CA ILE A 127 -7.94 -13.90 -4.26
C ILE A 127 -8.94 -14.71 -5.07
N GLU A 128 -8.67 -16.00 -5.30
CA GLU A 128 -9.61 -16.90 -6.00
C GLU A 128 -10.95 -17.03 -5.27
N ARG A 129 -10.94 -17.02 -3.93
CA ARG A 129 -12.17 -16.97 -3.11
C ARG A 129 -12.91 -15.66 -3.26
N LEU A 130 -12.18 -14.54 -3.24
CA LEU A 130 -12.75 -13.22 -3.48
C LEU A 130 -13.38 -13.14 -4.88
N HIS A 131 -12.68 -13.62 -5.91
CA HIS A 131 -13.18 -13.67 -7.29
C HIS A 131 -14.48 -14.47 -7.36
N ASN A 132 -14.49 -15.69 -6.80
CA ASN A 132 -15.68 -16.53 -6.74
C ASN A 132 -16.82 -15.86 -5.97
N ALA A 133 -16.54 -15.20 -4.85
CA ALA A 133 -17.57 -14.53 -4.06
C ALA A 133 -18.22 -13.36 -4.83
N VAL A 134 -17.43 -12.63 -5.61
CA VAL A 134 -17.91 -11.57 -6.50
C VAL A 134 -18.73 -12.15 -7.65
N GLU A 135 -18.22 -13.16 -8.35
CA GLU A 135 -18.92 -13.80 -9.47
C GLU A 135 -20.26 -14.43 -9.07
N THR A 136 -20.33 -15.03 -7.88
CA THR A 136 -21.54 -15.66 -7.36
C THR A 136 -22.50 -14.68 -6.67
N GLY A 137 -22.13 -13.39 -6.57
CA GLY A 137 -22.94 -12.36 -5.93
C GLY A 137 -23.02 -12.46 -4.40
N THR A 138 -22.21 -13.30 -3.76
CA THR A 138 -22.15 -13.40 -2.29
C THR A 138 -21.40 -12.22 -1.65
N GLN A 139 -20.64 -11.47 -2.45
CA GLN A 139 -20.02 -10.20 -2.06
C GLN A 139 -20.08 -9.21 -3.23
N SER A 140 -20.29 -7.93 -2.94
CA SER A 140 -20.09 -6.86 -3.92
C SER A 140 -18.63 -6.76 -4.37
N VAL A 141 -18.42 -6.30 -5.61
CA VAL A 141 -17.08 -5.94 -6.11
C VAL A 141 -16.45 -4.93 -5.14
N PRO A 142 -15.28 -5.22 -4.56
CA PRO A 142 -14.64 -4.31 -3.61
C PRO A 142 -14.14 -3.04 -4.33
N ASP A 143 -14.40 -1.87 -3.73
CA ASP A 143 -13.74 -0.62 -4.11
C ASP A 143 -12.27 -0.62 -3.69
N ILE A 144 -11.96 -1.30 -2.59
CA ILE A 144 -10.64 -1.34 -1.98
C ILE A 144 -10.32 -2.78 -1.58
N VAL A 145 -9.16 -3.25 -2.02
CA VAL A 145 -8.57 -4.51 -1.56
C VAL A 145 -7.32 -4.18 -0.75
N ILE A 146 -7.30 -4.59 0.51
CA ILE A 146 -6.15 -4.43 1.40
C ILE A 146 -5.46 -5.78 1.53
N ILE A 147 -4.15 -5.84 1.29
CA ILE A 147 -3.38 -7.08 1.42
C ILE A 147 -2.26 -6.87 2.43
N ALA A 148 -2.29 -7.63 3.53
CA ALA A 148 -1.30 -7.58 4.60
C ALA A 148 -0.74 -8.98 4.86
N ALA A 149 0.40 -9.30 4.23
CA ALA A 149 1.08 -10.58 4.32
C ALA A 149 2.59 -10.45 4.03
N GLY A 150 3.34 -11.52 4.30
CA GLY A 150 4.78 -11.64 4.01
C GLY A 150 5.61 -12.12 5.19
N THR A 151 5.06 -12.05 6.41
CA THR A 151 5.73 -12.53 7.62
C THR A 151 6.09 -14.01 7.50
N ASN A 152 5.15 -14.83 7.02
CA ASN A 152 5.34 -16.28 6.91
C ASN A 152 6.34 -16.67 5.81
N ASP A 153 6.45 -15.88 4.74
CA ASP A 153 7.46 -16.10 3.69
C ASP A 153 8.88 -15.98 4.25
N ALA A 154 9.11 -14.96 5.09
CA ALA A 154 10.38 -14.77 5.78
C ALA A 154 10.60 -15.80 6.89
N TRP A 155 9.56 -16.10 7.68
CA TRP A 155 9.66 -16.98 8.85
C TRP A 155 9.86 -18.46 8.47
N PHE A 156 9.26 -18.91 7.36
CA PHE A 156 9.31 -20.29 6.89
C PHE A 156 10.15 -20.46 5.63
N GLN A 157 11.29 -19.77 5.53
CA GLN A 157 12.17 -19.82 4.36
C GLN A 157 12.55 -21.25 3.94
N ALA A 158 12.79 -22.17 4.89
CA ALA A 158 13.07 -23.57 4.58
C ALA A 158 11.91 -24.30 3.85
N LYS A 159 10.67 -23.85 4.04
CA LYS A 159 9.47 -24.34 3.34
C LYS A 159 9.12 -23.51 2.10
N ARG A 160 9.76 -22.36 1.93
CA ARG A 160 9.62 -21.41 0.80
C ARG A 160 11.01 -21.01 0.27
N PRO A 161 11.81 -21.96 -0.21
CA PRO A 161 13.22 -21.70 -0.54
C PRO A 161 13.41 -20.66 -1.64
N GLN A 162 12.41 -20.45 -2.50
CA GLN A 162 12.44 -19.50 -3.61
C GLN A 162 11.82 -18.14 -3.28
N ALA A 163 11.39 -17.92 -2.02
CA ALA A 163 10.68 -16.70 -1.63
C ALA A 163 11.40 -15.42 -2.01
N PHE A 164 12.74 -15.41 -1.95
CA PHE A 164 13.57 -14.25 -2.25
C PHE A 164 14.49 -14.47 -3.45
N ALA A 165 14.12 -15.40 -4.35
CA ALA A 165 14.94 -15.74 -5.52
C ALA A 165 14.87 -14.70 -6.65
N GLU A 166 13.80 -13.90 -6.72
CA GLU A 166 13.63 -12.85 -7.72
C GLU A 166 13.46 -11.47 -7.06
N THR A 167 13.97 -10.45 -7.71
CA THR A 167 13.80 -9.05 -7.36
C THR A 167 12.55 -8.46 -8.03
N SER A 168 12.07 -7.33 -7.50
CA SER A 168 11.00 -6.57 -8.16
C SER A 168 11.39 -6.15 -9.59
N LYS A 169 12.63 -5.75 -9.84
CA LYS A 169 13.09 -5.32 -11.17
C LYS A 169 12.97 -6.45 -12.21
N GLU A 170 13.41 -7.66 -11.87
CA GLU A 170 13.34 -8.83 -12.76
C GLU A 170 11.89 -9.20 -13.04
N VAL A 171 11.07 -9.24 -12.00
CA VAL A 171 9.66 -9.59 -12.14
C VAL A 171 8.95 -8.56 -13.01
N PHE A 172 9.18 -7.25 -12.82
CA PHE A 172 8.53 -6.18 -13.58
C PHE A 172 8.96 -6.12 -15.06
N ALA A 173 10.07 -6.77 -15.43
CA ALA A 173 10.49 -6.90 -16.84
C ALA A 173 9.63 -7.89 -17.65
N ILE A 174 8.92 -8.81 -16.98
CA ILE A 174 7.98 -9.75 -17.62
C ILE A 174 6.72 -8.97 -18.05
N SER A 175 6.09 -9.31 -19.19
CA SER A 175 4.82 -8.65 -19.56
C SER A 175 3.66 -9.07 -18.64
N GLU A 176 2.63 -8.23 -18.49
CA GLU A 176 1.43 -8.60 -17.70
C GLU A 176 0.77 -9.88 -18.27
N THR A 177 0.70 -9.98 -19.60
CA THR A 177 0.13 -11.14 -20.31
C THR A 177 0.88 -12.43 -20.00
N ASP A 178 2.21 -12.42 -20.13
CA ASP A 178 3.02 -13.62 -19.89
C ASP A 178 2.94 -14.04 -18.43
N LEU A 179 2.90 -13.08 -17.50
CA LEU A 179 2.79 -13.37 -16.08
C LEU A 179 1.44 -13.97 -15.72
N LEU A 180 0.34 -13.47 -16.31
CA LEU A 180 -1.02 -13.99 -16.08
C LEU A 180 -1.25 -15.38 -16.70
N GLN A 181 -0.48 -15.77 -17.73
CA GLN A 181 -0.54 -17.11 -18.32
C GLN A 181 0.13 -18.20 -17.46
N ARG A 182 0.96 -17.81 -16.47
CA ARG A 182 1.60 -18.77 -15.57
C ARG A 182 0.59 -19.44 -14.65
N LYS A 183 0.86 -20.71 -14.35
CA LYS A 183 0.18 -21.44 -13.27
C LYS A 183 0.64 -20.89 -11.91
N PRO A 184 -0.20 -20.96 -10.86
CA PRO A 184 0.23 -20.56 -9.53
C PRO A 184 1.48 -21.32 -9.07
N SER A 185 1.62 -22.60 -9.45
CA SER A 185 2.80 -23.42 -9.14
C SER A 185 4.11 -23.00 -9.83
N GLU A 186 4.07 -22.02 -10.73
CA GLU A 186 5.23 -21.44 -11.41
C GLU A 186 5.62 -20.07 -10.82
N VAL A 187 4.87 -19.57 -9.83
CA VAL A 187 5.05 -18.24 -9.23
C VAL A 187 5.52 -18.39 -7.78
N LEU A 188 6.83 -18.56 -7.60
CA LEU A 188 7.42 -19.10 -6.38
C LEU A 188 8.16 -18.09 -5.51
N SER A 189 8.42 -16.89 -6.03
CA SER A 189 9.04 -15.79 -5.30
C SER A 189 8.00 -14.79 -4.79
N VAL A 190 8.30 -14.09 -3.70
CA VAL A 190 7.44 -13.02 -3.16
C VAL A 190 7.22 -11.94 -4.21
N ALA A 191 8.29 -11.52 -4.91
CA ALA A 191 8.19 -10.48 -5.93
C ALA A 191 7.21 -10.88 -7.05
N ALA A 192 7.32 -12.12 -7.56
CA ALA A 192 6.43 -12.62 -8.61
C ALA A 192 5.01 -12.81 -8.09
N SER A 193 4.84 -13.39 -6.91
CA SER A 193 3.53 -13.63 -6.29
C SER A 193 2.76 -12.35 -6.01
N VAL A 194 3.44 -11.29 -5.53
CA VAL A 194 2.82 -9.98 -5.31
C VAL A 194 2.32 -9.41 -6.64
N ARG A 195 3.17 -9.36 -7.67
CA ARG A 195 2.77 -8.80 -8.96
C ARG A 195 1.64 -9.59 -9.61
N TYR A 196 1.77 -10.91 -9.65
CA TYR A 196 0.75 -11.82 -10.18
C TYR A 196 -0.60 -11.62 -9.46
N SER A 197 -0.59 -11.61 -8.14
CA SER A 197 -1.77 -11.38 -7.30
C SER A 197 -2.43 -10.02 -7.56
N CYS A 198 -1.64 -8.95 -7.68
CA CYS A 198 -2.18 -7.62 -8.00
C CYS A 198 -2.84 -7.58 -9.38
N LEU A 199 -2.29 -8.28 -10.38
CA LEU A 199 -2.91 -8.39 -11.70
C LEU A 199 -4.23 -9.17 -11.65
N LEU A 200 -4.30 -10.24 -10.87
CA LEU A 200 -5.56 -10.97 -10.66
C LEU A 200 -6.62 -10.08 -9.98
N VAL A 201 -6.24 -9.31 -8.96
CA VAL A 201 -7.14 -8.36 -8.29
C VAL A 201 -7.61 -7.26 -9.24
N LYS A 202 -6.73 -6.74 -10.10
CA LYS A 202 -7.07 -5.75 -11.14
C LYS A 202 -8.17 -6.28 -12.07
N ASN A 203 -8.14 -7.57 -12.41
CA ASN A 203 -9.13 -8.18 -13.31
C ASN A 203 -10.52 -8.35 -12.66
N ILE A 204 -10.61 -8.54 -11.33
CA ILE A 204 -11.90 -8.54 -10.59
C ILE A 204 -12.65 -7.22 -10.79
N SER A 205 -11.92 -6.10 -10.86
CA SER A 205 -12.52 -4.78 -11.04
C SER A 205 -12.89 -4.45 -12.49
N GLN A 206 -12.25 -5.11 -13.47
CA GLN A 206 -12.46 -4.86 -14.90
C GLN A 206 -13.64 -5.64 -15.49
N SER A 207 -14.04 -6.76 -14.89
CA SER A 207 -15.30 -7.44 -15.24
C SER A 207 -16.53 -6.54 -15.05
N ARG A 208 -16.43 -5.47 -14.25
CA ARG A 208 -17.42 -4.39 -14.13
C ARG A 208 -17.64 -3.60 -15.43
N SER A 209 -16.62 -3.42 -16.27
CA SER A 209 -16.72 -2.54 -17.45
C SER A 209 -17.34 -3.20 -18.69
N LEU A 210 -17.58 -4.52 -18.66
CA LEU A 210 -18.18 -5.27 -19.76
C LEU A 210 -19.64 -5.66 -19.50
N SER A 211 -20.20 -5.26 -18.35
CA SER A 211 -21.55 -5.65 -17.91
C SER A 211 -22.50 -4.45 -17.69
N CYS A 212 -22.13 -3.26 -18.18
CA CYS A 212 -23.00 -2.09 -18.24
C CYS A 212 -23.37 -1.76 -19.68
#